data_AF-A0A1R0H8R8-F1
#
_entry.id   AF-A0A1R0H8R8-F1
#
_cell.length_a   1.000
_cell.length_b   1.000
_cell.length_c   1.000
_cell.angle_alpha   90.00
_cell.angle_beta   90.00
_cell.angle_gamma   90.00
#
_symmetry.space_group_name_H-M   'P 1'
#
loop_
_entity.id
_entity.type
_entity.pdbx_description
1 polymer ?
#
loop_
_entity_poly.entity_id
_entity_poly.type
_entity_poly.pdbx_seq_one_letter_code
_entity_poly.pdbx_strand_id
1 'polypeptide(L)'
;MDATKDNFDKAKYDFEKNLEKATLISIDLEMSGLWDSFYSKVNSIDNMQMKYEKIRSAAEKFQILQFGVCTFEKKILDNLDNIHQSEDSESPEYEYGISYSTLDQVESMKNEKIRLLEGCNDKIEVSHEQQDFFEDTKNTLLELSNEPHGSTISIPTPNSYFKRLVHQQVNEYV
;
A
#
# COMPACT_ATOMS: atom_id res chain seq x y z
N MET A 1 -16.12 -2.06 -14.76
CA MET A 1 -14.67 -1.88 -14.98
C MET A 1 -13.97 -2.97 -14.20
N ASP A 2 -13.12 -3.75 -14.87
CA ASP A 2 -12.30 -4.75 -14.18
C ASP A 2 -11.03 -4.08 -13.65
N ALA A 3 -10.88 -4.10 -12.34
CA ALA A 3 -9.72 -3.57 -11.65
C ALA A 3 -8.66 -4.68 -11.53
N THR A 4 -7.51 -4.48 -12.14
CA THR A 4 -6.32 -5.33 -12.04
C THR A 4 -5.21 -4.55 -11.36
N LYS A 5 -4.11 -5.23 -11.03
CA LYS A 5 -2.94 -4.58 -10.44
C LYS A 5 -2.42 -3.40 -11.28
N ASP A 6 -2.42 -3.54 -12.61
CA ASP A 6 -1.80 -2.56 -13.51
C ASP A 6 -2.66 -1.31 -13.71
N ASN A 7 -3.99 -1.41 -13.52
CA ASN A 7 -4.91 -0.31 -13.71
C ASN A 7 -5.54 0.21 -12.40
N PHE A 8 -5.09 -0.30 -11.25
CA PHE A 8 -5.74 -0.07 -9.96
C PHE A 8 -5.84 1.41 -9.60
N ASP A 9 -4.80 2.22 -9.84
CA ASP A 9 -4.82 3.65 -9.52
C ASP A 9 -5.93 4.40 -10.28
N LYS A 10 -6.10 4.07 -11.57
CA LYS A 10 -7.18 4.63 -12.39
C LYS A 10 -8.54 4.12 -11.92
N ALA A 11 -8.66 2.81 -11.70
CA ALA A 11 -9.89 2.19 -11.23
C ALA A 11 -10.35 2.77 -9.89
N LYS A 12 -9.40 2.97 -8.97
CA LYS A 12 -9.61 3.62 -7.67
C LYS A 12 -10.09 5.04 -7.83
N TYR A 13 -9.45 5.85 -8.67
CA TYR A 13 -9.86 7.23 -8.92
C TYR A 13 -11.30 7.31 -9.46
N ASP A 14 -11.61 6.51 -10.48
CA ASP A 14 -12.95 6.47 -11.07
C ASP A 14 -13.99 5.96 -10.06
N PHE A 15 -13.63 4.95 -9.26
CA PHE A 15 -14.48 4.45 -8.18
C PHE A 15 -14.75 5.50 -7.10
N GLU A 16 -13.74 6.21 -6.60
CA GLU A 16 -13.89 7.26 -5.59
C GLU A 16 -14.81 8.38 -6.09
N LYS A 17 -14.66 8.81 -7.35
CA LYS A 17 -15.53 9.80 -7.98
C LYS A 17 -16.99 9.34 -8.08
N ASN A 18 -17.23 8.06 -8.37
CA ASN A 18 -18.58 7.51 -8.43
C ASN A 18 -19.16 7.30 -7.03
N LEU A 19 -18.32 6.93 -6.07
CA LEU A 19 -18.67 6.74 -4.66
C LEU A 19 -19.20 8.02 -4.03
N GLU A 20 -18.61 9.18 -4.34
CA GLU A 20 -19.08 10.50 -3.87
C GLU A 20 -20.54 10.80 -4.24
N LYS A 21 -21.02 10.24 -5.35
CA LYS A 21 -22.40 10.43 -5.85
C LYS A 21 -23.33 9.29 -5.46
N ALA A 22 -22.77 8.18 -4.98
CA ALA A 22 -23.53 6.98 -4.69
C ALA A 22 -24.46 7.22 -3.48
N THR A 23 -25.72 6.83 -3.62
CA THR A 23 -26.69 6.75 -2.52
C THR A 23 -26.70 5.37 -1.88
N LEU A 24 -26.33 4.35 -2.66
CA LEU A 24 -26.29 2.95 -2.24
C LEU A 24 -25.10 2.25 -2.90
N ILE A 25 -24.56 1.25 -2.21
CA ILE A 25 -23.50 0.36 -2.71
C ILE A 25 -23.96 -1.07 -2.50
N SER A 26 -23.71 -1.94 -3.48
CA SER A 26 -23.77 -3.39 -3.29
C SER A 26 -22.39 -3.99 -3.39
N ILE A 27 -22.11 -5.01 -2.57
CA ILE A 27 -20.85 -5.73 -2.53
C ILE A 27 -21.15 -7.22 -2.72
N ASP A 28 -20.30 -7.90 -3.47
CA ASP A 28 -20.32 -9.35 -3.63
C ASP A 28 -18.90 -9.90 -3.65
N LEU A 29 -18.71 -11.12 -3.15
CA LEU A 29 -17.38 -11.74 -2.99
C LEU A 29 -17.33 -13.09 -3.67
N GLU A 30 -16.26 -13.32 -4.43
CA GLU A 30 -15.89 -14.66 -4.89
C GLU A 30 -14.73 -15.17 -4.03
N MET A 31 -14.94 -16.32 -3.40
CA MET A 31 -13.98 -16.92 -2.46
C MET A 31 -13.40 -18.21 -3.03
N SER A 32 -12.18 -18.56 -2.65
CA SER A 32 -11.52 -19.81 -3.10
C SER A 32 -12.21 -21.09 -2.60
N GLY A 33 -13.15 -20.98 -1.67
CA GLY A 33 -13.98 -22.06 -1.18
C GLY A 33 -15.04 -21.56 -0.19
N LEU A 34 -15.95 -22.46 0.20
CA LEU A 34 -17.11 -22.14 1.04
C LEU A 34 -17.13 -22.90 2.36
N TRP A 35 -16.63 -24.13 2.40
CA TRP A 35 -16.50 -24.96 3.60
C TRP A 35 -15.47 -26.07 3.34
N ASP A 36 -14.78 -26.56 4.37
CA ASP A 36 -13.71 -27.57 4.23
C ASP A 36 -14.20 -29.01 4.43
N SER A 37 -15.37 -29.17 5.05
CA SER A 37 -15.92 -30.45 5.48
C SER A 37 -17.43 -30.34 5.71
N PHE A 38 -18.13 -31.47 5.71
CA PHE A 38 -19.57 -31.50 6.03
C PHE A 38 -19.90 -30.95 7.42
N TYR A 39 -18.98 -31.06 8.38
CA TYR A 39 -19.15 -30.53 9.73
C TYR A 39 -19.04 -29.00 9.77
N SER A 40 -18.13 -28.43 8.97
CA SER A 40 -17.98 -26.98 8.84
C SER A 40 -19.09 -26.31 8.04
N LYS A 41 -19.90 -27.09 7.31
CA LYS A 41 -21.04 -26.57 6.55
C LYS A 41 -22.13 -26.08 7.51
N VAL A 42 -22.65 -24.89 7.23
CA VAL A 42 -23.80 -24.32 7.95
C VAL A 42 -25.06 -25.13 7.64
N ASN A 43 -25.80 -25.48 8.68
CA ASN A 43 -27.05 -26.23 8.59
C ASN A 43 -28.21 -25.45 9.23
N SER A 44 -29.43 -25.81 8.86
CA SER A 44 -30.66 -25.18 9.37
C SER A 44 -30.84 -25.35 10.88
N ILE A 45 -30.36 -26.47 11.44
CA ILE A 45 -30.44 -26.81 12.87
C ILE A 45 -29.42 -26.05 13.75
N ASP A 46 -28.42 -25.40 13.15
CA ASP A 46 -27.39 -24.67 13.90
C ASP A 46 -28.00 -23.45 14.61
N ASN A 47 -27.58 -23.20 15.85
CA ASN A 47 -27.87 -21.93 16.52
C ASN A 47 -26.98 -20.80 15.93
N MET A 48 -27.26 -19.55 16.28
CA MET A 48 -26.54 -18.40 15.71
C MET A 48 -25.03 -18.43 16.00
N GLN A 49 -24.62 -18.88 17.19
CA GLN A 49 -23.21 -18.98 17.54
C GLN A 49 -22.49 -20.02 16.68
N MET A 50 -23.09 -21.20 16.49
CA MET A 50 -22.54 -22.24 15.63
C MET A 50 -22.46 -21.77 14.17
N LYS A 51 -23.48 -21.06 13.67
CA LYS A 51 -23.46 -20.49 12.32
C LYS A 51 -22.31 -19.50 12.17
N TYR A 52 -22.15 -18.60 13.14
CA TYR A 52 -21.05 -17.63 13.16
C TYR A 52 -19.69 -18.33 13.15
N GLU A 53 -19.46 -19.31 14.03
CA GLU A 53 -18.18 -20.02 14.11
C GLU A 53 -17.82 -20.76 12.81
N LYS A 54 -18.82 -21.38 12.16
CA LYS A 54 -18.65 -22.04 10.87
C LYS A 54 -18.31 -21.07 9.75
N ILE A 55 -19.08 -19.98 9.63
CA ILE A 55 -18.84 -18.94 8.61
C ILE A 55 -17.49 -18.28 8.84
N ARG A 56 -17.17 -17.94 10.09
CA ARG A 56 -15.88 -17.39 10.47
C ARG A 56 -14.73 -18.32 10.10
N SER A 57 -14.85 -19.61 10.39
CA SER A 57 -13.80 -20.58 10.05
C SER A 57 -13.58 -20.66 8.54
N ALA A 58 -14.64 -20.61 7.73
CA ALA A 58 -14.52 -20.55 6.28
C ALA A 58 -13.87 -19.23 5.83
N ALA A 59 -14.30 -18.10 6.37
CA ALA A 59 -13.78 -16.77 6.03
C ALA A 59 -12.30 -16.57 6.41
N GLU A 60 -11.82 -17.21 7.48
CA GLU A 60 -10.41 -17.18 7.88
C GLU A 60 -9.53 -18.12 7.03
N LYS A 61 -10.11 -19.14 6.39
CA LYS A 61 -9.38 -20.15 5.61
C LYS A 61 -9.35 -19.86 4.12
N PHE A 62 -10.46 -19.40 3.55
CA PHE A 62 -10.60 -19.20 2.11
C PHE A 62 -10.30 -17.75 1.75
N GLN A 63 -9.51 -17.59 0.69
CA GLN A 63 -9.08 -16.29 0.21
C GLN A 63 -10.20 -15.66 -0.63
N ILE A 64 -10.38 -14.34 -0.50
CA ILE A 64 -11.21 -13.56 -1.42
C ILE A 64 -10.42 -13.41 -2.73
N LEU A 65 -10.94 -13.97 -3.83
CA LEU A 65 -10.34 -13.92 -5.16
C LEU A 65 -10.84 -12.71 -5.96
N GLN A 66 -12.13 -12.36 -5.80
CA GLN A 66 -12.74 -11.20 -6.44
C GLN A 66 -13.62 -10.44 -5.44
N PHE A 67 -13.58 -9.11 -5.53
CA PHE A 67 -14.39 -8.21 -4.72
C PHE A 67 -15.22 -7.34 -5.67
N GLY A 68 -16.46 -7.75 -5.90
CA GLY A 68 -17.41 -7.03 -6.74
C GLY A 68 -18.04 -5.86 -5.98
N VAL A 69 -18.05 -4.68 -6.60
CA VAL A 69 -18.71 -3.49 -6.05
C VAL A 69 -19.52 -2.80 -7.12
N CYS A 70 -20.76 -2.44 -6.79
CA CYS A 70 -21.61 -1.61 -7.63
C CYS A 70 -22.09 -0.39 -6.85
N THR A 71 -22.07 0.78 -7.49
CA THR A 71 -22.56 2.04 -6.92
C THR A 71 -23.87 2.44 -7.60
N PHE A 72 -24.82 2.92 -6.83
CA PHE A 72 -26.12 3.37 -7.32
C PHE A 72 -26.34 4.83 -6.95
N GLU A 73 -26.48 5.69 -7.96
CA GLU A 73 -26.83 7.10 -7.80
C GLU A 73 -28.34 7.27 -7.95
N LYS A 74 -29.01 7.83 -6.93
CA LYS A 74 -30.42 8.21 -7.05
C LYS A 74 -30.54 9.52 -7.83
N LYS A 75 -30.86 9.44 -9.12
CA LYS A 75 -31.23 10.61 -9.91
C LYS A 75 -32.70 10.96 -9.67
N ILE A 76 -32.96 12.08 -9.02
CA ILE A 76 -34.30 12.68 -8.95
C ILE A 76 -34.42 13.53 -10.21
N LEU A 77 -35.24 13.08 -11.15
CA LEU A 77 -35.51 13.80 -12.39
C LEU A 77 -36.50 14.94 -12.11
N ASP A 78 -35.99 16.15 -11.93
CA ASP A 78 -36.79 17.36 -12.09
C ASP A 78 -36.79 17.74 -13.58
N ASN A 79 -37.88 17.40 -14.27
CA ASN A 79 -38.16 17.59 -15.69
C ASN A 79 -37.27 16.80 -16.68
N LEU A 80 -37.93 15.86 -17.37
CA LEU A 80 -37.40 15.12 -18.50
C LEU A 80 -37.19 16.07 -19.69
N ASP A 81 -35.93 16.29 -20.07
CA ASP A 81 -35.53 16.35 -21.47
C ASP A 81 -34.04 16.00 -21.58
N ASN A 82 -33.75 15.04 -22.48
CA ASN A 82 -32.44 14.53 -22.89
C ASN A 82 -31.79 13.45 -21.99
N ILE A 83 -32.27 12.21 -22.15
CA ILE A 83 -31.52 11.01 -21.75
C ILE A 83 -30.58 10.66 -22.90
N HIS A 84 -29.30 11.00 -22.78
CA HIS A 84 -28.24 10.34 -23.54
C HIS A 84 -27.75 9.14 -22.74
N GLN A 85 -28.04 7.94 -23.24
CA GLN A 85 -27.36 6.72 -22.81
C GLN A 85 -25.96 6.70 -23.42
N SER A 86 -24.93 6.68 -22.57
CA SER A 86 -23.58 6.30 -22.96
C SER A 86 -23.34 4.89 -22.44
N GLU A 87 -23.28 3.93 -23.35
CA GLU A 87 -22.82 2.57 -23.07
C GLU A 87 -21.33 2.49 -23.47
N ASP A 88 -20.45 2.30 -22.49
CA ASP A 88 -19.03 2.03 -22.74
C ASP A 88 -18.70 0.55 -22.52
N SER A 89 -18.43 -0.08 -23.67
CA SER A 89 -17.57 -1.22 -24.03
C SER A 89 -17.07 -2.27 -23.01
N GLU A 90 -17.14 -3.52 -23.48
CA GLU A 90 -16.39 -4.72 -23.05
C GLU A 90 -14.85 -4.55 -23.13
N SER A 91 -14.11 -5.21 -22.25
CA SER A 91 -12.64 -5.39 -22.32
C SER A 91 -12.18 -6.63 -21.49
N PRO A 92 -10.94 -7.15 -21.71
CA PRO A 92 -10.65 -8.59 -21.60
C PRO A 92 -10.24 -9.08 -20.22
N GLU A 93 -10.38 -10.40 -20.00
CA GLU A 93 -9.88 -11.15 -18.84
C GLU A 93 -8.34 -11.11 -18.76
N TYR A 94 -7.80 -10.60 -17.66
CA TYR A 94 -6.40 -10.76 -17.28
C TYR A 94 -6.24 -11.07 -15.78
N GLU A 95 -5.33 -12.00 -15.51
CA GLU A 95 -5.12 -12.68 -14.23
C GLU A 95 -4.03 -12.00 -13.40
N TYR A 96 -4.30 -10.80 -12.84
CA TYR A 96 -3.39 -10.17 -11.86
C TYR A 96 -4.15 -9.52 -10.71
N GLY A 97 -4.14 -10.18 -9.55
CA GLY A 97 -4.79 -9.71 -8.33
C GLY A 97 -4.15 -8.47 -7.72
N ILE A 98 -4.98 -7.62 -7.13
CA ILE A 98 -4.55 -6.43 -6.38
C ILE A 98 -4.12 -6.86 -4.97
N SER A 99 -2.93 -6.43 -4.55
CA SER A 99 -2.44 -6.72 -3.20
C SER A 99 -3.17 -5.89 -2.15
N TYR A 100 -3.49 -6.49 -1.01
CA TYR A 100 -4.12 -5.82 0.13
C TYR A 100 -3.40 -6.20 1.43
N SER A 101 -3.62 -5.42 2.48
CA SER A 101 -3.08 -5.69 3.82
C SER A 101 -4.11 -5.28 4.87
N THR A 102 -4.14 -5.99 6.00
CA THR A 102 -4.98 -5.61 7.14
C THR A 102 -4.42 -4.38 7.85
N LEU A 103 -5.23 -3.71 8.67
CA LEU A 103 -4.79 -2.56 9.45
C LEU A 103 -3.60 -2.90 10.35
N ASP A 104 -3.66 -4.03 11.06
CA ASP A 104 -2.58 -4.50 11.94
C ASP A 104 -1.27 -4.74 11.16
N GLN A 105 -1.36 -5.29 9.95
CA GLN A 105 -0.19 -5.47 9.08
C GLN A 105 0.39 -4.13 8.65
N VAL A 106 -0.46 -3.18 8.27
CA VAL A 106 -0.04 -1.82 7.89
C VAL A 106 0.63 -1.11 9.07
N GLU A 107 0.08 -1.24 10.28
CA GLU A 107 0.65 -0.67 11.49
C GLU A 107 1.98 -1.34 11.87
N SER A 108 2.05 -2.66 11.80
CA SER A 108 3.29 -3.42 12.02
C SER A 108 4.39 -3.00 11.03
N MET A 109 4.08 -2.91 9.73
CA MET A 109 5.03 -2.47 8.70
C MET A 109 5.49 -1.03 8.93
N LYS A 110 4.59 -0.13 9.35
CA LYS A 110 4.95 1.25 9.70
C LYS A 110 5.90 1.27 10.90
N ASN A 111 5.59 0.53 11.95
CA ASN A 111 6.40 0.46 13.17
C ASN A 111 7.76 -0.18 12.90
N GLU A 112 7.83 -1.23 12.08
CA GLU A 112 9.08 -1.84 11.64
C GLU A 112 9.93 -0.85 10.83
N LYS A 113 9.31 -0.12 9.89
CA LYS A 113 9.99 0.93 9.14
C LYS A 113 10.54 2.03 10.05
N ILE A 114 9.75 2.48 11.04
CA ILE A 114 10.19 3.46 12.04
C ILE A 114 11.37 2.89 12.84
N ARG A 115 11.27 1.65 13.32
CA ARG A 115 12.34 0.98 14.07
C ARG A 115 13.63 0.84 13.26
N LEU A 116 13.53 0.50 11.98
CA LEU A 116 14.68 0.41 11.08
C LEU A 116 15.35 1.78 10.88
N LEU A 117 14.57 2.86 10.83
CA LEU A 117 15.08 4.22 10.76
C LEU A 117 15.75 4.65 12.08
N GLU A 118 15.12 4.36 13.22
CA GLU A 118 15.64 4.73 14.55
C GLU A 118 16.88 3.92 14.94
N GLY A 119 16.93 2.62 14.62
CA GLY A 119 18.07 1.74 14.92
C GLY A 119 19.32 1.96 14.05
N CYS A 120 19.25 2.82 13.04
CA CYS A 120 20.40 3.16 12.17
C CYS A 120 21.19 4.40 12.63
N ASN A 121 20.76 5.10 13.69
CA ASN A 121 21.36 6.37 14.10
C ASN A 121 22.47 6.28 15.15
N ASP A 122 22.95 5.08 15.49
CA ASP A 122 24.13 4.95 16.34
C ASP A 122 25.35 5.54 15.62
N LYS A 123 25.80 6.71 16.10
CA LYS A 123 27.02 7.37 15.64
C LYS A 123 28.20 6.45 15.89
N ILE A 124 28.98 6.17 14.86
CA ILE A 124 30.23 5.45 14.99
C ILE A 124 31.31 6.43 15.45
N GLU A 125 32.12 6.01 16.42
CA GLU A 125 33.32 6.74 16.80
C GLU A 125 34.33 6.76 15.64
N VAL A 126 34.79 7.96 15.31
CA VAL A 126 35.83 8.17 14.31
C VAL A 126 37.16 7.95 15.00
N SER A 127 37.95 6.96 14.55
CA SER A 127 39.30 6.79 15.12
C SER A 127 40.25 7.86 14.56
N HIS A 128 41.34 8.11 15.28
CA HIS A 128 42.35 9.10 14.89
C HIS A 128 42.90 8.91 13.46
N GLU A 129 42.99 7.67 12.99
CA GLU A 129 43.50 7.37 11.64
C GLU A 129 42.54 7.79 10.52
N GLN A 130 41.25 7.98 10.81
CA GLN A 130 40.26 8.37 9.80
C GLN A 130 39.73 9.80 9.99
N GLN A 131 40.29 10.56 10.93
CA GLN A 131 39.91 11.96 11.15
C GLN A 131 40.12 12.82 9.89
N ASP A 132 41.22 12.61 9.16
CA ASP A 132 41.52 13.36 7.94
C ASP A 132 40.42 13.17 6.89
N PHE A 133 40.05 11.92 6.60
CA PHE A 133 38.96 11.61 5.67
C PHE A 133 37.62 12.20 6.12
N PHE A 134 37.36 12.17 7.43
CA PHE A 134 36.11 12.66 8.02
C PHE A 134 35.99 14.19 7.88
N GLU A 135 37.04 14.94 8.19
CA GLU A 135 37.06 16.40 8.01
C GLU A 135 37.05 16.79 6.53
N ASP A 136 37.75 16.06 5.65
CA ASP A 136 37.70 16.29 4.20
C ASP A 136 36.28 16.11 3.64
N THR A 137 35.59 15.04 4.06
CA THR A 137 34.19 14.77 3.70
C THR A 137 33.29 15.90 4.18
N LYS A 138 33.49 16.36 5.41
CA LYS A 138 32.71 17.44 6.01
C LYS A 138 32.89 18.76 5.26
N ASN A 139 34.12 19.12 4.91
CA ASN A 139 34.41 20.31 4.11
C ASN A 139 33.75 20.24 2.72
N THR A 140 33.82 19.08 2.07
CA THR A 140 33.19 18.84 0.76
C THR A 140 31.67 19.02 0.83
N LEU A 141 31.02 18.52 1.90
CA LEU A 141 29.58 18.71 2.12
C LEU A 141 29.21 20.18 2.39
N LEU A 142 30.07 20.90 3.11
CA LEU A 142 29.90 22.33 3.40
C LEU A 142 30.01 23.18 2.13
N GLU A 143 30.94 22.86 1.24
CA GLU A 143 31.05 23.47 -0.08
C GLU A 143 29.79 23.22 -0.91
N LEU A 144 29.31 21.98 -0.95
CA LEU A 144 28.09 21.62 -1.67
C LEU A 144 26.85 22.36 -1.13
N SER A 145 26.76 22.57 0.19
CA SER A 145 25.64 23.30 0.79
C SER A 145 25.57 24.77 0.36
N ASN A 146 26.69 25.33 -0.12
CA ASN A 146 26.76 26.70 -0.63
C ASN A 146 26.54 26.80 -2.15
N GLU A 147 26.40 25.67 -2.85
CA GLU A 147 26.14 25.62 -4.29
C GLU A 147 24.64 25.69 -4.65
N PRO A 148 24.27 26.13 -5.87
CA PRO A 148 22.89 26.16 -6.33
C PRO A 148 22.25 24.76 -6.41
N HIS A 149 20.93 24.70 -6.20
CA HIS A 149 20.16 23.45 -6.21
C HIS A 149 20.41 22.61 -7.47
N GLY A 150 20.92 21.39 -7.30
CA GLY A 150 21.09 20.40 -8.36
C GLY A 150 22.51 19.83 -8.50
N SER A 151 23.51 20.42 -7.83
CA SER A 151 24.88 19.89 -7.82
C SER A 151 24.95 18.49 -7.20
N THR A 152 25.73 17.59 -7.81
CA THR A 152 25.96 16.23 -7.31
C THR A 152 27.44 16.03 -7.05
N ILE A 153 27.80 15.46 -5.90
CA ILE A 153 29.19 15.12 -5.54
C ILE A 153 29.39 13.62 -5.52
N SER A 154 30.60 13.16 -5.81
CA SER A 154 31.00 11.76 -5.69
C SER A 154 32.14 11.66 -4.68
N ILE A 155 31.89 10.96 -3.57
CA ILE A 155 32.89 10.73 -2.52
C ILE A 155 33.33 9.27 -2.60
N PRO A 156 34.60 8.98 -2.97
CA PRO A 156 35.09 7.61 -3.03
C PRO A 156 35.26 7.04 -1.63
N THR A 157 34.65 5.88 -1.37
CA THR A 157 34.74 5.20 -0.07
C THR A 157 35.46 3.86 -0.23
N PRO A 158 36.59 3.62 0.46
CA PRO A 158 37.36 2.38 0.34
C PRO A 158 36.61 1.11 0.76
N ASN A 159 35.69 1.24 1.73
CA ASN A 159 34.93 0.12 2.28
C ASN A 159 33.61 0.62 2.91
N SER A 160 32.83 -0.31 3.47
CA SER A 160 31.54 -0.03 4.10
C SER A 160 31.64 0.87 5.35
N TYR A 161 32.77 0.86 6.07
CA TYR A 161 32.99 1.73 7.23
C TYR A 161 33.05 3.21 6.81
N PHE A 162 33.87 3.55 5.82
CA PHE A 162 33.95 4.92 5.29
C PHE A 162 32.64 5.38 4.67
N LYS A 163 31.93 4.48 3.98
CA LYS A 163 30.58 4.77 3.47
C LYS A 163 29.62 5.15 4.61
N ARG A 164 29.68 4.44 5.73
CA ARG A 164 28.84 4.73 6.89
C ARG A 164 29.23 6.05 7.57
N LEU A 165 30.51 6.41 7.60
CA LEU A 165 30.97 7.73 8.07
C LEU A 165 30.43 8.87 7.19
N VAL A 166 30.46 8.72 5.87
CA VAL A 166 29.87 9.70 4.94
C VAL A 166 28.38 9.85 5.19
N HIS A 167 27.63 8.74 5.31
CA HIS A 167 26.20 8.79 5.63
C HIS A 167 25.93 9.47 6.98
N GLN A 168 26.75 9.18 7.99
CA GLN A 168 26.65 9.82 9.30
C GLN A 168 26.85 11.34 9.21
N GLN A 169 27.80 11.81 8.40
CA GLN A 169 28.00 13.25 8.17
C GLN A 169 26.86 13.87 7.37
N VAL A 170 26.40 13.25 6.28
CA VAL A 170 25.25 13.75 5.50
C VAL A 170 24.01 13.94 6.38
N ASN A 171 23.73 12.99 7.29
CA ASN A 171 22.61 13.10 8.23
C ASN A 171 22.72 14.27 9.23
N GLU A 172 23.89 14.89 9.41
CA GLU A 172 24.04 16.09 10.25
C GLU A 172 23.69 17.39 9.50
N TYR A 173 23.66 17.35 8.16
CA TYR A 173 23.41 18.52 7.30
C TYR A 173 22.05 18.49 6.57
N VAL A 174 21.31 17.39 6.65
CA VAL A 174 19.94 17.21 6.10
C VAL A 174 18.91 17.29 7.22
#